data_AF-A0A1H2HKJ3-F1
#
_entry.id   AF-A0A1H2HKJ3-F1
#
_cell.length_a   1.000
_cell.length_b   1.000
_cell.length_c   1.000
_cell.angle_alpha   90.00
_cell.angle_beta   90.00
_cell.angle_gamma   90.00
#
_symmetry.space_group_name_H-M   'P 1'
#
loop_
_entity.id
_entity.type
_entity.pdbx_description
1 polymer ?
#
loop_
_entity_poly.entity_id
_entity_poly.type
_entity_poly.pdbx_seq_one_letter_code
_entity_poly.pdbx_strand_id
1 'polypeptide(L)'
;MKIKAPITLDLFPARRNYKAELEEVSALALPFVSKQDRSKPGKKYWDVKPINDYSLACNIGAEYAAHFVQYLKNNPNDVEINLLGSIVEDMDFTDDSCAKGYHVGFFTYLEFLLYKSVKKRKVFHDLDKHRDKCRLEE
;
A
#
# COMPACT_ATOMS: atom_id res chain seq x y z
N MET A 1 -2.91 38.35 0.04
CA MET A 1 -2.61 37.09 -0.68
C MET A 1 -1.63 36.29 0.16
N LYS A 2 -2.03 35.12 0.70
CA LYS A 2 -1.10 34.21 1.38
C LYS A 2 -0.45 33.33 0.32
N ILE A 3 0.87 33.41 0.22
CA ILE A 3 1.69 32.56 -0.64
C ILE A 3 1.50 31.13 -0.12
N LYS A 4 0.97 30.21 -0.94
CA LYS A 4 0.98 28.77 -0.64
C LYS A 4 2.46 28.38 -0.47
N ALA A 5 2.81 27.91 0.72
CA ALA A 5 4.11 27.28 0.93
C ALA A 5 4.31 26.19 -0.16
N PRO A 6 5.52 26.06 -0.72
CA PRO A 6 5.79 24.97 -1.65
C PRO A 6 5.49 23.66 -0.92
N ILE A 7 4.73 22.77 -1.56
CA ILE A 7 4.50 21.41 -1.07
C ILE A 7 5.89 20.82 -0.84
N THR A 8 6.27 20.66 0.43
CA THR A 8 7.58 20.19 0.85
C THR A 8 7.77 18.77 0.32
N LEU A 9 8.69 18.58 -0.62
CA LEU A 9 9.09 17.29 -1.17
C LEU A 9 9.46 16.26 -0.08
N ASP A 10 9.83 16.72 1.11
CA ASP A 10 10.21 15.88 2.26
C ASP A 10 9.06 15.10 2.91
N LEU A 11 7.80 15.40 2.56
CA LEU A 11 6.63 14.68 3.09
C LEU A 11 6.23 13.47 2.25
N PHE A 12 6.72 13.38 1.01
CA PHE A 12 6.50 12.23 0.14
C PHE A 12 7.70 11.29 0.22
N PRO A 13 7.48 9.98 0.40
CA PRO A 13 8.58 9.03 0.32
C PRO A 13 9.25 9.06 -1.06
N ALA A 14 10.56 8.82 -1.10
CA ALA A 14 11.29 8.71 -2.35
C ALA A 14 10.81 7.49 -3.16
N ARG A 15 10.33 7.74 -4.39
CA ARG A 15 9.94 6.71 -5.35
C ARG A 15 11.12 5.78 -5.63
N ARG A 16 10.88 4.48 -5.54
CA ARG A 16 11.92 3.45 -5.62
C ARG A 16 11.48 2.25 -6.44
N ASN A 17 12.44 1.59 -7.05
CA ASN A 17 12.26 0.29 -7.66
C ASN A 17 12.55 -0.80 -6.62
N TYR A 18 11.56 -1.59 -6.24
CA TYR A 18 11.66 -2.67 -5.24
C TYR A 18 12.36 -3.95 -5.73
N LYS A 19 13.39 -3.86 -6.59
CA LYS A 19 14.12 -5.04 -7.09
C LYS A 19 15.17 -5.52 -6.09
N ALA A 20 15.25 -6.84 -5.92
CA ALA A 20 16.05 -7.56 -4.93
C ALA A 20 17.53 -7.78 -5.31
N GLU A 21 18.16 -6.88 -6.05
CA GLU A 21 19.51 -7.16 -6.58
C GLU A 21 20.60 -7.34 -5.50
N LEU A 22 20.32 -7.11 -4.21
CA LEU A 22 21.31 -7.37 -3.15
C LEU A 22 20.81 -7.95 -1.81
N GLU A 23 19.53 -7.89 -1.45
CA GLU A 23 19.00 -8.51 -0.21
C GLU A 23 17.49 -8.79 -0.34
N GLU A 24 16.95 -9.71 0.45
CA GLU A 24 15.50 -9.98 0.57
C GLU A 24 14.73 -8.66 0.76
N VAL A 25 14.03 -8.20 -0.28
CA VAL A 25 13.20 -7.00 -0.19
C VAL A 25 11.94 -7.36 0.57
N SER A 26 12.03 -7.30 1.89
CA SER A 26 10.90 -7.45 2.81
C SER A 26 9.91 -6.30 2.63
N ALA A 27 8.63 -6.55 2.92
CA ALA A 27 7.58 -5.51 3.01
C ALA A 27 7.99 -4.30 3.89
N LEU A 28 8.95 -4.47 4.80
CA LEU A 28 9.61 -3.38 5.56
C LEU A 28 10.18 -2.25 4.69
N ALA A 29 10.37 -2.50 3.40
CA ALA A 29 10.90 -1.51 2.49
C ALA A 29 9.81 -0.54 1.96
N LEU A 30 8.54 -0.83 2.24
CA LEU A 30 7.42 0.10 2.00
C LEU A 30 7.50 1.27 3.01
N PRO A 31 7.21 2.50 2.59
CA PRO A 31 7.45 3.70 3.41
C PRO A 31 6.50 3.88 4.60
N PHE A 32 5.50 3.02 4.72
CA PHE A 32 4.48 3.01 5.77
C PHE A 32 4.53 1.71 6.59
N VAL A 33 5.62 0.94 6.49
CA VAL A 33 5.82 -0.29 7.26
C VAL A 33 7.00 -0.08 8.22
N SER A 34 6.81 -0.42 9.49
CA SER A 34 7.85 -0.32 10.53
C SER A 34 8.07 -1.64 11.28
N LYS A 35 9.28 -1.82 11.82
CA LYS A 35 9.56 -2.90 12.78
C LYS A 35 8.96 -2.49 14.13
N GLN A 36 8.17 -3.36 14.77
CA GLN A 36 7.81 -3.09 16.17
C GLN A 36 9.06 -3.14 17.05
N ASP A 37 9.02 -2.36 18.12
CA ASP A 37 10.09 -2.26 19.10
C ASP A 37 10.32 -3.59 19.83
N ARG A 38 11.50 -3.75 20.46
CA ARG A 38 11.97 -5.01 21.07
C ARG A 38 11.03 -5.62 22.12
N SER A 39 10.07 -4.87 22.64
CA SER A 39 9.11 -5.29 23.68
C SER A 39 7.89 -6.05 23.13
N LYS A 40 7.61 -6.01 21.82
CA LYS A 40 6.59 -6.82 21.15
C LYS A 40 7.13 -7.29 19.78
N PRO A 41 7.45 -8.58 19.61
CA PRO A 41 7.94 -9.06 18.32
C PRO A 41 6.82 -9.01 17.27
N GLY A 42 6.94 -8.12 16.28
CA GLY A 42 5.97 -7.97 15.18
C GLY A 42 6.39 -6.95 14.13
N LYS A 43 5.81 -7.00 12.93
CA LYS A 43 5.88 -5.93 11.92
C LYS A 43 4.59 -5.12 12.02
N LYS A 44 4.67 -3.79 11.93
CA LYS A 44 3.49 -2.93 11.73
C LYS A 44 3.45 -2.55 10.25
N TYR A 45 2.52 -3.12 9.52
CA TYR A 45 2.31 -2.93 8.09
C TYR A 45 1.63 -1.60 7.74
N TRP A 46 1.10 -0.89 8.73
CA TRP A 46 0.57 0.44 8.56
C TRP A 46 0.99 1.36 9.71
N ASP A 47 2.08 2.11 9.50
CA ASP A 47 2.62 3.05 10.46
C ASP A 47 2.76 4.44 9.84
N VAL A 48 1.71 5.24 10.00
CA VAL A 48 1.61 6.59 9.44
C VAL A 48 1.84 7.64 10.52
N LYS A 49 2.47 8.75 10.15
CA LYS A 49 2.74 9.86 11.08
C LYS A 49 1.46 10.66 11.31
N PRO A 50 1.24 11.23 12.52
CA PRO A 50 0.19 12.21 12.74
C PRO A 50 0.32 13.38 11.76
N ILE A 51 -0.82 13.87 11.27
CA ILE A 51 -0.89 14.96 10.31
C ILE A 51 -2.15 15.77 10.56
N ASN A 52 -2.08 17.09 10.36
CA ASN A 52 -3.19 18.02 10.58
C ASN A 52 -3.80 18.58 9.28
N ASP A 53 -3.45 17.98 8.13
CA ASP A 53 -3.97 18.31 6.81
C ASP A 53 -4.49 17.04 6.14
N TYR A 54 -5.81 16.91 6.11
CA TYR A 54 -6.51 15.77 5.53
C TYR A 54 -6.23 15.63 4.02
N SER A 55 -6.17 16.73 3.28
CA SER A 55 -5.95 16.68 1.83
C SER A 55 -4.54 16.19 1.51
N LEU A 56 -3.57 16.64 2.29
CA LEU A 56 -2.20 16.15 2.20
C LEU A 56 -2.09 14.68 2.62
N ALA A 57 -2.77 14.27 3.68
CA ALA A 57 -2.84 12.86 4.09
C ALA A 57 -3.37 11.96 2.96
N CYS A 58 -4.44 12.39 2.26
CA CYS A 58 -4.95 11.70 1.08
C CYS A 58 -3.91 11.58 -0.04
N ASN A 59 -3.19 12.67 -0.35
CA ASN A 59 -2.17 12.64 -1.39
C ASN A 59 -1.00 11.70 -1.03
N ILE A 60 -0.55 11.71 0.23
CA ILE A 60 0.50 10.79 0.69
C ILE A 60 -0.01 9.34 0.68
N GLY A 61 -1.26 9.11 1.10
CA GLY A 61 -1.92 7.81 1.02
C GLY A 61 -1.95 7.25 -0.40
N ALA A 62 -2.27 8.08 -1.39
CA ALA A 62 -2.21 7.68 -2.80
C ALA A 62 -0.78 7.33 -3.24
N GLU A 63 0.23 8.07 -2.79
CA GLU A 63 1.65 7.74 -3.04
C GLU A 63 2.03 6.40 -2.38
N TYR A 64 1.56 6.11 -1.17
CA TYR A 64 1.74 4.81 -0.51
C TYR A 64 1.12 3.65 -1.31
N ALA A 65 -0.06 3.85 -1.90
CA ALA A 65 -0.66 2.85 -2.79
C ALA A 65 0.17 2.63 -4.06
N ALA A 66 0.77 3.69 -4.63
CA ALA A 66 1.70 3.56 -5.76
C ALA A 66 2.94 2.74 -5.39
N HIS A 67 3.51 2.99 -4.21
CA HIS A 67 4.61 2.21 -3.65
C HIS A 67 4.26 0.73 -3.44
N PHE A 68 3.09 0.45 -2.87
CA PHE A 68 2.59 -0.92 -2.69
C PHE A 68 2.44 -1.67 -4.02
N VAL A 69 1.79 -1.07 -5.01
CA VAL A 69 1.61 -1.73 -6.32
C VAL A 69 2.94 -1.88 -7.06
N GLN A 70 3.85 -0.92 -6.94
CA GLN A 70 5.20 -1.05 -7.50
C GLN A 70 6.02 -2.13 -6.79
N TYR A 71 5.80 -2.36 -5.49
CA TYR A 71 6.37 -3.50 -4.77
C TYR A 71 5.86 -4.83 -5.34
N LEU A 72 4.53 -5.00 -5.47
CA LEU A 72 3.94 -6.23 -6.03
C LEU A 72 4.42 -6.50 -7.47
N LYS A 73 4.54 -5.44 -8.28
CA LYS A 73 5.04 -5.54 -9.65
C LYS A 73 6.47 -6.12 -9.72
N ASN A 74 7.30 -5.84 -8.73
CA ASN A 74 8.69 -6.29 -8.71
C ASN A 74 8.90 -7.60 -7.94
N ASN A 75 7.96 -7.97 -7.08
CA ASN A 75 8.01 -9.15 -6.22
C ASN A 75 6.78 -10.03 -6.49
N PRO A 76 6.67 -10.66 -7.67
CA PRO A 76 5.49 -11.44 -8.04
C PRO A 76 5.23 -12.65 -7.13
N ASN A 77 6.26 -13.16 -6.44
CA ASN A 77 6.12 -14.25 -5.46
C ASN A 77 5.39 -13.81 -4.18
N ASP A 78 5.32 -12.50 -3.92
CA ASP A 78 4.57 -11.92 -2.80
C ASP A 78 3.13 -11.55 -3.22
N VAL A 79 2.73 -11.91 -4.43
CA VAL A 79 1.32 -11.86 -4.85
C VAL A 79 0.64 -13.11 -4.26
N GLU A 80 -0.61 -12.96 -3.78
CA GLU A 80 -1.42 -14.02 -3.13
C GLU A 80 -1.07 -14.38 -1.68
N ILE A 81 -0.05 -13.77 -1.05
CA ILE A 81 0.24 -13.98 0.39
C ILE A 81 -0.61 -13.13 1.35
N ASN A 82 -1.68 -12.50 0.85
CA ASN A 82 -2.56 -11.59 1.61
C ASN A 82 -1.85 -10.37 2.26
N LEU A 83 -0.77 -9.86 1.67
CA LEU A 83 -0.04 -8.69 2.20
C LEU A 83 -0.93 -7.44 2.36
N LEU A 84 -1.87 -7.22 1.43
CA LEU A 84 -2.85 -6.13 1.57
C LEU A 84 -3.70 -6.32 2.83
N GLY A 85 -4.12 -7.55 3.15
CA GLY A 85 -4.85 -7.86 4.37
C GLY A 85 -4.07 -7.49 5.63
N SER A 86 -2.77 -7.82 5.68
CA SER A 86 -1.90 -7.42 6.80
C SER A 86 -1.76 -5.90 6.94
N ILE A 87 -1.72 -5.16 5.83
CA ILE A 87 -1.73 -3.69 5.85
C ILE A 87 -3.04 -3.16 6.44
N VAL A 88 -4.18 -3.71 6.01
CA VAL A 88 -5.51 -3.31 6.48
C VAL A 88 -5.73 -3.63 7.95
N GLU A 89 -5.20 -4.76 8.44
CA GLU A 89 -5.29 -5.16 9.85
C GLU A 89 -4.68 -4.12 10.81
N ASP A 90 -3.62 -3.42 10.38
CA ASP A 90 -2.95 -2.38 11.16
C ASP A 90 -3.54 -0.97 10.99
N MET A 91 -4.55 -0.79 10.12
CA MET A 91 -5.22 0.51 9.95
C MET A 91 -6.21 0.78 11.07
N ASP A 92 -6.14 1.96 11.67
CA ASP A 92 -7.20 2.45 12.57
C ASP A 92 -8.32 3.11 11.75
N PHE A 93 -9.42 2.38 11.56
CA PHE A 93 -10.63 2.87 10.90
C PHE A 93 -11.51 3.73 11.80
N THR A 94 -11.17 3.85 13.09
CA THR A 94 -11.88 4.69 14.06
C THR A 94 -11.23 6.07 14.25
N ASP A 95 -10.06 6.30 13.64
CA ASP A 95 -9.36 7.59 13.65
C ASP A 95 -10.22 8.71 13.04
N ASP A 96 -10.55 9.70 13.86
CA ASP A 96 -11.36 10.85 13.47
C ASP A 96 -10.51 12.05 13.00
N SER A 97 -9.20 12.00 13.21
CA SER A 97 -8.24 13.04 12.87
C SER A 97 -8.05 13.22 11.36
N CYS A 98 -7.16 14.14 10.96
CA CYS A 98 -6.79 14.27 9.55
C CYS A 98 -5.98 13.07 9.03
N ALA A 99 -5.37 12.24 9.90
CA ALA A 99 -4.57 11.09 9.49
C ALA A 99 -5.40 9.97 8.84
N LYS A 100 -6.71 9.89 9.10
CA LYS A 100 -7.62 9.01 8.32
C LYS A 100 -7.54 9.24 6.81
N GLY A 101 -7.14 10.43 6.36
CA GLY A 101 -6.91 10.72 4.95
C GLY A 101 -5.89 9.78 4.29
N TYR A 102 -4.90 9.25 5.02
CA TYR A 102 -3.93 8.28 4.47
C TYR A 102 -4.64 7.04 3.90
N HIS A 103 -5.54 6.39 4.65
CA HIS A 103 -6.21 5.20 4.15
C HIS A 103 -7.22 5.54 3.06
N VAL A 104 -7.91 6.70 3.16
CA VAL A 104 -8.83 7.17 2.10
C VAL A 104 -8.11 7.33 0.78
N GLY A 105 -6.98 8.05 0.77
CA GLY A 105 -6.17 8.24 -0.43
C GLY A 105 -5.56 6.94 -0.97
N PHE A 106 -5.11 6.06 -0.07
CA PHE A 106 -4.56 4.76 -0.40
C PHE A 106 -5.58 3.91 -1.17
N PHE A 107 -6.78 3.70 -0.62
CA PHE A 107 -7.81 2.90 -1.27
C PHE A 107 -8.35 3.57 -2.55
N THR A 108 -8.52 4.89 -2.56
CA THR A 108 -8.97 5.62 -3.76
C THR A 108 -8.03 5.38 -4.94
N TYR A 109 -6.70 5.40 -4.71
CA TYR A 109 -5.74 5.15 -5.77
C TYR A 109 -5.68 3.66 -6.16
N LEU A 110 -5.84 2.73 -5.21
CA LEU A 110 -5.98 1.31 -5.53
C LEU A 110 -7.21 1.04 -6.39
N GLU A 111 -8.37 1.61 -6.08
CA GLU A 111 -9.59 1.50 -6.90
C GLU A 111 -9.34 1.97 -8.34
N PHE A 112 -8.65 3.10 -8.50
CA PHE A 112 -8.26 3.61 -9.81
C PHE A 112 -7.37 2.62 -10.57
N LEU A 113 -6.35 2.06 -9.92
CA LEU A 113 -5.44 1.08 -10.53
C LEU A 113 -6.14 -0.24 -10.85
N LEU A 114 -7.04 -0.70 -9.99
CA LEU A 114 -7.90 -1.87 -10.22
C LEU A 114 -8.75 -1.65 -11.47
N TYR A 115 -9.50 -0.55 -11.54
CA TYR A 115 -10.30 -0.19 -12.72
C TYR A 115 -9.46 -0.17 -14.00
N LYS A 116 -8.26 0.44 -13.96
CA LYS A 116 -7.35 0.49 -15.11
C LYS A 116 -6.84 -0.89 -15.53
N SER A 117 -6.54 -1.77 -14.57
CA SER A 117 -5.97 -3.10 -14.84
C SER A 117 -7.02 -4.12 -15.34
N VAL A 118 -8.28 -3.96 -14.95
CA VAL A 118 -9.36 -4.90 -15.30
C VAL A 118 -10.17 -4.49 -16.53
N LYS A 119 -9.96 -3.29 -17.09
CA LYS A 119 -10.78 -2.73 -18.19
C LYS A 119 -11.01 -3.66 -19.39
N LYS A 120 -10.11 -4.61 -19.64
CA LYS A 120 -10.20 -5.60 -20.74
C LYS A 120 -10.21 -7.06 -20.27
N ARG A 121 -10.32 -7.31 -18.97
CA ARG A 121 -10.27 -8.66 -18.38
C ARG A 121 -11.66 -9.25 -18.21
N LYS A 122 -11.80 -10.56 -18.42
CA LYS A 122 -13.01 -11.31 -18.05
C LYS A 122 -12.84 -11.75 -16.59
N VAL A 123 -12.98 -10.82 -15.65
CA VAL A 123 -12.55 -11.00 -14.25
C VAL A 123 -13.10 -12.27 -13.57
N PHE A 124 -14.36 -12.64 -13.84
CA PHE A 124 -14.94 -13.87 -13.27
C PHE A 124 -14.41 -15.14 -13.94
N HIS A 125 -14.18 -15.11 -15.25
CA HIS A 125 -13.55 -16.22 -15.97
C HIS A 125 -12.10 -16.46 -15.50
N ASP A 126 -11.37 -15.37 -15.21
CA ASP A 126 -10.03 -15.45 -14.65
C ASP A 126 -10.05 -16.06 -13.23
N LEU A 127 -11.05 -15.72 -12.41
CA LEU A 127 -11.26 -16.30 -11.07
C LEU A 127 -11.58 -17.79 -11.13
N ASP A 128 -12.50 -18.20 -12.02
CA ASP A 128 -12.88 -19.61 -12.16
C ASP A 128 -11.66 -20.46 -12.55
N LYS A 129 -10.86 -19.99 -13.51
CA LYS A 129 -9.58 -20.63 -13.89
C LYS A 129 -8.59 -20.74 -12.74
N HIS A 130 -8.47 -19.70 -11.91
CA HIS A 130 -7.58 -19.73 -10.75
C HIS A 130 -8.03 -20.78 -9.74
N ARG A 131 -9.32 -20.85 -9.43
CA ARG A 131 -9.89 -21.87 -8.52
C ARG A 131 -9.69 -23.29 -9.02
N ASP A 132 -9.87 -23.50 -10.32
CA ASP A 132 -9.67 -24.81 -10.93
C ASP A 132 -8.19 -25.24 -10.87
N LYS A 133 -7.25 -24.30 -11.03
CA LYS A 133 -5.83 -24.56 -10.84
C LYS A 133 -5.52 -25.03 -9.41
N CYS A 134 -5.99 -24.30 -8.39
CA CYS A 134 -5.75 -24.66 -6.99
C CYS A 134 -6.31 -26.04 -6.63
N ARG A 135 -7.47 -26.43 -7.20
CA ARG A 135 -8.09 -27.75 -6.97
C ARG A 135 -7.36 -28.93 -7.60
N LEU A 136 -6.51 -28.69 -8.59
CA LEU A 136 -5.73 -29.73 -9.28
C LEU A 136 -4.35 -29.95 -8.64
N GLU A 137 -3.97 -29.10 -7.68
CA GLU A 137 -2.72 -29.16 -6.93
C GLU A 137 -2.91 -29.78 -5.51
N GLU A 138 -4.15 -30.18 -5.18
CA GLU A 138 -4.56 -30.93 -3.98
C GLU A 138 -4.69 -32.44 -4.28
#